data_AF-A0A1G6DHL6-F1
#
_entry.id   AF-A0A1G6DHL6-F1
#
_cell.length_a   1.000
_cell.length_b   1.000
_cell.length_c   1.000
_cell.angle_alpha   90.00
_cell.angle_beta   90.00
_cell.angle_gamma   90.00
#
_symmetry.space_group_name_H-M   'P 1'
#
loop_
_entity.id
_entity.type
_entity.pdbx_description
1 polymer ?
#
loop_
_entity_poly.entity_id
_entity_poly.type
_entity_poly.pdbx_seq_one_letter_code
_entity_poly.pdbx_strand_id
1 'polypeptide(L)'
;MSGTLYLVATPIGNLEDMTFRAVRILKEVDLIAAEDTRNSIKLLNHFEIDTPMTSYHEFNKVDKAISLIAKLKEGQNIAVVTDAGTPGISDPGEELVAMCYEEGIEVTSVPGPAACITAVTMSGQACRRFAFEAFLPKDKKERRRVLEETKNETRTIIIYEAPHHLIGTLKELKEVLGADRGITLCRELTKKHEEKEKTTIGGALESYETKEPRGEYVLVIAGKSKAEVIEEARAAFEDMTIEEHMDMYLSQGMDKKEAMKAVAKDRGVSKRDIYNALL
;
A
#
# COMPACT_ATOMS: atom_id res chain seq x y z
N MET A 1 31.35 6.35 20.83
CA MET A 1 30.21 5.52 20.39
C MET A 1 29.58 6.25 19.22
N SER A 2 29.11 5.52 18.21
CA SER A 2 28.30 6.13 17.15
C SER A 2 27.02 6.69 17.73
N GLY A 3 26.45 7.72 17.09
CA GLY A 3 25.13 8.22 17.40
C GLY A 3 24.04 7.29 16.89
N THR A 4 22.80 7.72 17.05
CA THR A 4 21.60 6.98 16.66
C THR A 4 20.85 7.72 15.55
N LEU A 5 20.40 6.97 14.54
CA LEU A 5 19.46 7.46 13.52
C LEU A 5 18.02 7.27 14.01
N TYR A 6 17.25 8.35 14.03
CA TYR A 6 15.84 8.36 14.40
C TYR A 6 14.96 8.60 13.17
N LEU A 7 14.11 7.64 12.81
CA LEU A 7 13.03 7.87 11.83
C LEU A 7 11.83 8.46 12.57
N VAL A 8 11.52 9.74 12.35
CA VAL A 8 10.48 10.45 13.10
C VAL A 8 9.29 10.75 12.22
N ALA A 9 8.16 10.10 12.50
CA ALA A 9 6.92 10.36 11.78
C ALA A 9 6.36 11.76 12.10
N THR A 10 5.94 12.48 11.05
CA THR A 10 5.34 13.83 11.11
C THR A 10 3.84 13.77 10.78
N PRO A 11 3.07 14.81 11.15
CA PRO A 11 1.66 14.92 10.78
C PRO A 11 1.37 14.79 9.28
N ILE A 12 0.21 14.24 8.92
CA ILE A 12 -0.26 14.11 7.52
C ILE A 12 -1.31 15.16 7.12
N GLY A 13 -1.55 16.16 7.98
CA GLY A 13 -2.54 17.20 7.72
C GLY A 13 -2.99 17.98 8.96
N ASN A 14 -2.95 17.36 10.14
CA ASN A 14 -3.29 17.99 11.41
C ASN A 14 -2.11 18.00 12.40
N LEU A 15 -1.69 19.19 12.83
CA LEU A 15 -0.55 19.35 13.76
C LEU A 15 -0.76 18.62 15.09
N GLU A 16 -2.02 18.39 15.51
CA GLU A 16 -2.34 17.63 16.73
C GLU A 16 -1.95 16.14 16.65
N ASP A 17 -1.68 15.60 15.47
CA ASP A 17 -1.24 14.21 15.29
C ASP A 17 0.25 14.01 15.64
N MET A 18 0.96 15.09 15.99
CA MET A 18 2.35 15.02 16.42
C MET A 18 2.47 14.35 17.79
N THR A 19 3.36 13.37 17.93
CA THR A 19 3.55 12.70 19.22
C THR A 19 4.48 13.49 20.15
N PHE A 20 4.24 13.42 21.46
CA PHE A 20 5.16 14.00 22.46
C PHE A 20 6.59 13.50 22.31
N ARG A 21 6.76 12.22 21.94
CA ARG A 21 8.08 11.62 21.72
C ARG A 21 8.76 12.20 20.48
N ALA A 22 8.02 12.45 19.40
CA ALA A 22 8.56 13.08 18.20
C ALA A 22 9.06 14.50 18.52
N VAL A 23 8.26 15.32 19.22
CA VAL A 23 8.69 16.66 19.64
C VAL A 23 9.96 16.60 20.49
N ARG A 24 10.00 15.73 21.51
CA ARG A 24 11.18 15.58 22.37
C ARG A 24 12.42 15.19 21.57
N ILE A 25 12.34 14.14 20.77
CA ILE A 25 13.48 13.64 19.99
C ILE A 25 13.97 14.73 19.02
N LEU A 26 13.08 15.42 18.32
CA LEU A 26 13.49 16.49 17.41
C LEU A 26 14.17 17.67 18.12
N LYS A 27 13.89 17.92 19.41
CA LYS A 27 14.62 18.90 20.23
C LYS A 27 15.97 18.41 20.76
N GLU A 28 16.17 17.10 20.85
CA GLU A 28 17.34 16.49 21.50
C GLU A 28 18.42 16.02 20.51
N VAL A 29 18.06 15.71 19.26
CA VAL A 29 19.05 15.31 18.23
C VAL A 29 19.94 16.49 17.80
N ASP A 30 21.13 16.19 17.28
CA ASP A 30 22.10 17.21 16.86
C ASP A 30 21.77 17.79 15.48
N LEU A 31 21.06 17.02 14.64
CA LEU A 31 20.71 17.40 13.27
C LEU A 31 19.40 16.74 12.83
N ILE A 32 18.59 17.50 12.09
CA ILE A 32 17.41 16.99 11.39
C ILE A 32 17.69 16.94 9.89
N ALA A 33 17.61 15.75 9.30
CA ALA A 33 17.60 15.52 7.86
C ALA A 33 16.14 15.56 7.37
N ALA A 34 15.77 16.60 6.63
CA ALA A 34 14.40 16.84 6.17
C ALA A 34 14.29 16.79 4.65
N GLU A 35 13.20 16.22 4.14
CA GLU A 35 12.89 16.18 2.70
C GLU A 35 12.83 17.59 2.08
N ASP A 36 11.88 18.43 2.53
CA ASP A 36 11.87 19.87 2.24
C ASP A 36 12.03 20.68 3.53
N THR A 37 13.19 21.31 3.69
CA THR A 37 13.49 22.17 4.85
C THR A 37 12.56 23.38 4.94
N ARG A 38 11.99 23.86 3.82
CA ARG A 38 11.06 24.99 3.79
C ARG A 38 9.66 24.60 4.27
N ASN A 39 9.29 23.34 4.11
CA ASN A 39 8.06 22.81 4.68
C ASN A 39 8.29 22.48 6.17
N SER A 40 9.34 21.73 6.46
CA SER A 40 9.68 21.27 7.81
C SER A 40 9.89 22.42 8.80
N ILE A 41 10.46 23.56 8.38
CA ILE A 41 10.65 24.72 9.28
C ILE A 41 9.34 25.22 9.90
N LYS A 42 8.20 25.11 9.19
CA LYS A 42 6.90 25.53 9.71
C LYS A 42 6.45 24.63 10.87
N LEU A 43 6.64 23.32 10.71
CA LEU A 43 6.38 22.32 11.75
C LEU A 43 7.29 22.55 12.96
N LEU A 44 8.59 22.73 12.73
CA LEU A 44 9.56 22.93 13.80
C LEU A 44 9.27 24.22 14.58
N ASN A 45 8.96 25.32 13.89
CA ASN A 45 8.59 26.58 14.52
C ASN A 45 7.32 26.45 15.39
N HIS A 46 6.31 25.70 14.93
CA HIS A 46 5.08 25.48 15.69
C HIS A 46 5.34 24.78 17.04
N PHE A 47 6.31 23.85 17.07
CA PHE A 47 6.67 23.09 18.27
C PHE A 47 7.88 23.66 19.03
N GLU A 48 8.37 24.84 18.64
CA GLU A 48 9.53 25.50 19.25
C GLU A 48 10.77 24.58 19.24
N ILE A 49 11.08 24.03 18.06
CA ILE A 49 12.24 23.16 17.82
C ILE A 49 13.31 23.97 17.07
N ASP A 50 14.43 24.23 17.74
CA ASP A 50 15.54 25.05 17.20
C ASP A 50 16.68 24.21 16.60
N THR A 51 16.51 22.90 16.54
CA THR A 51 17.53 21.97 16.06
C THR A 51 17.92 22.25 14.60
N PRO A 52 19.23 22.29 14.27
CA PRO A 52 19.68 22.54 12.90
C PRO A 52 19.10 21.53 11.91
N MET A 53 18.78 22.01 10.70
CA MET A 53 18.28 21.18 9.60
C MET A 53 19.26 21.09 8.44
N THR A 54 19.19 19.97 7.71
CA THR A 54 19.80 19.80 6.41
C THR A 54 18.82 19.10 5.45
N SER A 55 18.94 19.35 4.15
CA SER A 55 18.08 18.69 3.17
C SER A 55 18.50 17.24 2.92
N TYR A 56 17.52 16.34 2.81
CA TYR A 56 17.68 14.93 2.48
C TYR A 56 16.45 14.47 1.69
N HIS A 57 16.55 14.49 0.36
CA HIS A 57 15.44 14.25 -0.57
C HIS A 57 15.83 13.27 -1.68
N GLU A 58 14.84 12.81 -2.46
CA GLU A 58 15.01 11.73 -3.43
C GLU A 58 16.18 11.93 -4.40
N PHE A 59 16.41 13.17 -4.85
CA PHE A 59 17.49 13.49 -5.80
C PHE A 59 18.91 13.57 -5.20
N ASN A 60 19.07 13.64 -3.87
CA ASN A 60 20.38 13.74 -3.23
C ASN A 60 20.64 12.62 -2.20
N LYS A 61 19.70 11.68 -2.05
CA LYS A 61 19.69 10.73 -0.94
C LYS A 61 20.97 9.91 -0.82
N VAL A 62 21.58 9.51 -1.93
CA VAL A 62 22.83 8.70 -1.91
C VAL A 62 24.01 9.52 -1.37
N ASP A 63 24.34 10.63 -2.04
CA ASP A 63 25.47 11.47 -1.65
C ASP A 63 25.28 12.06 -0.24
N LYS A 64 24.04 12.43 0.08
CA LYS A 64 23.72 13.00 1.38
C LYS A 64 23.77 11.94 2.48
N ALA A 65 23.33 10.71 2.21
CA ALA A 65 23.43 9.62 3.18
C ALA A 65 24.89 9.37 3.59
N ILE A 66 25.86 9.41 2.65
CA ILE A 66 27.29 9.27 2.98
C ILE A 66 27.73 10.33 4.01
N SER A 67 27.33 11.59 3.81
CA SER A 67 27.63 12.67 4.75
C SER A 67 26.96 12.49 6.11
N LEU A 68 25.73 11.99 6.15
CA LEU A 68 24.99 11.73 7.40
C LEU A 68 25.60 10.55 8.18
N ILE A 69 26.00 9.49 7.48
CA ILE A 69 26.71 8.34 8.07
C ILE A 69 28.02 8.77 8.73
N ALA A 70 28.80 9.65 8.09
CA ALA A 70 30.03 10.17 8.70
C ALA A 70 29.75 10.89 10.04
N LYS A 71 28.70 11.71 10.10
CA LYS A 71 28.27 12.40 11.32
C LYS A 71 27.78 11.43 12.41
N LEU A 72 27.03 10.41 12.03
CA LEU A 72 26.59 9.36 12.95
C LEU A 72 27.80 8.60 13.54
N LYS A 73 28.81 8.30 12.73
CA LYS A 73 30.07 7.67 13.21
C LYS A 73 30.85 8.56 14.17
N GLU A 74 30.77 9.89 14.01
CA GLU A 74 31.34 10.87 14.95
C GLU A 74 30.57 10.98 16.27
N GLY A 75 29.41 10.33 16.40
CA GLY A 75 28.62 10.33 17.62
C GLY A 75 27.38 11.23 17.59
N GLN A 76 27.09 11.91 16.46
CA GLN A 76 25.93 12.78 16.35
C GLN A 76 24.65 11.96 16.20
N ASN A 77 23.61 12.33 16.94
CA ASN A 77 22.26 11.82 16.77
C ASN A 77 21.56 12.58 15.65
N ILE A 78 20.92 11.85 14.73
CA ILE A 78 20.27 12.46 13.57
C ILE A 78 18.82 11.98 13.49
N ALA A 79 17.88 12.90 13.34
CA ALA A 79 16.50 12.55 12.98
C ALA A 79 16.26 12.72 11.49
N VAL A 80 15.51 11.81 10.88
CA VAL A 80 14.97 11.93 9.53
C VAL A 80 13.49 12.23 9.64
N VAL A 81 13.03 13.24 8.89
CA VAL A 81 11.62 13.60 8.73
C VAL A 81 11.29 13.77 7.26
N THR A 82 10.07 13.42 6.87
CA THR A 82 9.53 13.67 5.52
C THR A 82 8.42 14.70 5.60
N ASP A 83 7.97 15.19 4.45
CA ASP A 83 6.99 16.27 4.40
C ASP A 83 5.67 15.93 5.10
N ALA A 84 5.31 14.64 5.11
CA ALA A 84 4.15 14.13 5.83
C ALA A 84 4.30 12.62 6.13
N GLY A 85 3.95 12.22 7.35
CA GLY A 85 3.84 10.81 7.70
C GLY A 85 5.16 10.16 8.10
N THR A 86 5.32 8.88 7.77
CA THR A 86 6.42 8.05 8.30
C THR A 86 7.56 7.97 7.28
N PRO A 87 8.79 8.41 7.64
CA PRO A 87 9.94 8.36 6.74
C PRO A 87 10.25 6.96 6.19
N GLY A 88 10.72 6.91 4.94
CA GLY A 88 11.03 5.66 4.23
C GLY A 88 9.82 4.97 3.59
N ILE A 89 8.62 5.54 3.65
CA ILE A 89 7.43 5.02 2.94
C ILE A 89 7.07 6.00 1.82
N SER A 90 7.40 5.64 0.58
CA SER A 90 7.23 6.51 -0.61
C SER A 90 8.03 7.82 -0.59
N ASP A 91 8.90 7.97 0.40
CA ASP A 91 9.71 9.15 0.70
C ASP A 91 11.15 8.70 1.03
N PRO A 92 12.14 9.62 1.04
CA PRO A 92 13.52 9.30 1.37
C PRO A 92 13.67 8.65 2.76
N GLY A 93 14.58 7.68 2.88
CA GLY A 93 14.95 7.09 4.17
C GLY A 93 15.45 5.66 4.07
N GLU A 94 14.92 4.88 3.14
CA GLU A 94 15.26 3.46 2.95
C GLU A 94 16.77 3.24 2.79
N GLU A 95 17.41 3.98 1.89
CA GLU A 95 18.85 3.81 1.61
C GLU A 95 19.71 4.19 2.81
N LEU A 96 19.39 5.28 3.51
CA LEU A 96 20.14 5.71 4.70
C LEU A 96 20.02 4.70 5.84
N VAL A 97 18.84 4.09 6.02
CA VAL A 97 18.64 3.03 7.02
C VAL A 97 19.49 1.81 6.67
N ALA A 98 19.50 1.38 5.40
CA ALA A 98 20.33 0.27 4.93
C ALA A 98 21.82 0.54 5.18
N MET A 99 22.30 1.73 4.80
CA MET A 99 23.69 2.15 5.04
C MET A 99 24.03 2.21 6.54
N CYS A 100 23.10 2.59 7.41
CA CYS A 100 23.33 2.56 8.87
C CYS A 100 23.57 1.13 9.37
N TYR A 101 22.78 0.16 8.91
CA TYR A 101 22.97 -1.24 9.29
C TYR A 101 24.29 -1.82 8.78
N GLU A 102 24.68 -1.48 7.54
CA GLU A 102 25.98 -1.89 6.98
C GLU A 102 27.16 -1.39 7.82
N GLU A 103 27.00 -0.24 8.48
CA GLU A 103 28.02 0.43 9.28
C GLU A 103 27.90 0.17 10.79
N GLY A 104 26.96 -0.68 11.20
CA GLY A 104 26.72 -1.00 12.62
C GLY A 104 26.17 0.16 13.45
N ILE A 105 25.53 1.15 12.81
CA ILE A 105 24.90 2.30 13.45
C ILE A 105 23.51 1.92 13.94
N GLU A 106 23.15 2.36 15.15
CA GLU A 106 21.82 2.12 15.71
C GLU A 106 20.76 2.91 14.94
N VAL A 107 19.68 2.22 14.54
CA VAL A 107 18.50 2.82 13.92
C VAL A 107 17.30 2.55 14.81
N THR A 108 16.53 3.59 15.10
CA THR A 108 15.26 3.48 15.81
C THR A 108 14.19 4.33 15.14
N SER A 109 12.92 4.03 15.42
CA SER A 109 11.78 4.75 14.85
C SER A 109 10.90 5.33 15.96
N VAL A 110 10.48 6.58 15.78
CA VAL A 110 9.42 7.22 16.55
C VAL A 110 8.11 6.99 15.80
N PRO A 111 7.22 6.10 16.32
CA PRO A 111 5.98 5.80 15.64
C PRO A 111 5.08 7.03 15.62
N GLY A 112 4.24 7.12 14.60
CA GLY A 112 3.33 8.22 14.41
C GLY A 112 2.48 8.03 13.15
N PRO A 113 2.01 9.12 12.55
CA PRO A 113 1.05 9.07 11.45
C PRO A 113 1.56 8.30 10.22
N ALA A 114 0.69 7.48 9.64
CA ALA A 114 0.89 6.81 8.37
C ALA A 114 -0.45 6.74 7.61
N ALA A 115 -0.56 7.46 6.49
CA ALA A 115 -1.82 7.63 5.79
C ALA A 115 -2.45 6.29 5.35
N CYS A 116 -1.66 5.31 4.92
CA CYS A 116 -2.13 3.97 4.54
C CYS A 116 -2.80 3.23 5.72
N ILE A 117 -2.22 3.33 6.92
CA ILE A 117 -2.75 2.69 8.13
C ILE A 117 -4.04 3.40 8.59
N THR A 118 -4.03 4.74 8.60
CA THR A 118 -5.22 5.54 8.91
C THR A 118 -6.35 5.20 7.94
N ALA A 119 -6.06 5.16 6.63
CA ALA A 119 -7.05 4.86 5.61
C ALA A 119 -7.65 3.47 5.76
N VAL A 120 -6.83 2.42 5.89
CA VAL A 120 -7.34 1.04 5.92
C VAL A 120 -8.20 0.77 7.15
N THR A 121 -7.84 1.35 8.31
CA THR A 121 -8.58 1.15 9.56
C THR A 121 -9.97 1.81 9.54
N MET A 122 -10.13 2.94 8.84
CA MET A 122 -11.43 3.62 8.69
C MET A 122 -12.19 3.25 7.41
N SER A 123 -11.56 2.54 6.46
CA SER A 123 -12.12 2.25 5.14
C SER A 123 -13.40 1.40 5.15
N GLY A 124 -13.61 0.63 6.22
CA GLY A 124 -14.62 -0.42 6.27
C GLY A 124 -14.33 -1.63 5.38
N GLN A 125 -13.10 -1.78 4.87
CA GLN A 125 -12.60 -2.97 4.18
C GLN A 125 -11.89 -3.91 5.17
N ALA A 126 -11.53 -5.12 4.71
CA ALA A 126 -10.83 -6.09 5.55
C ALA A 126 -9.40 -5.63 5.86
N CYS A 127 -9.12 -5.27 7.12
CA CYS A 127 -7.81 -4.73 7.52
C CYS A 127 -6.82 -5.78 8.06
N ARG A 128 -7.22 -7.06 8.19
CA ARG A 128 -6.36 -8.11 8.78
C ARG A 128 -5.08 -8.38 7.97
N ARG A 129 -5.19 -8.33 6.65
CA ARG A 129 -4.07 -8.49 5.71
C ARG A 129 -4.32 -7.55 4.56
N PHE A 130 -3.31 -6.75 4.23
CA PHE A 130 -3.35 -5.84 3.10
C PHE A 130 -2.04 -5.89 2.32
N ALA A 131 -2.10 -5.49 1.06
CA ALA A 131 -0.97 -5.15 0.21
C ALA A 131 -0.95 -3.63 0.08
N PHE A 132 0.25 -3.03 0.15
CA PHE A 132 0.43 -1.60 -0.04
C PHE A 132 1.31 -1.39 -1.26
N GLU A 133 0.76 -0.76 -2.28
CA GLU A 133 1.40 -0.54 -3.58
C GLU A 133 1.94 0.90 -3.73
N ALA A 134 1.89 1.69 -2.65
CA ALA A 134 2.32 3.08 -2.65
C ALA A 134 1.70 3.88 -3.81
N PHE A 135 2.47 4.73 -4.48
CA PHE A 135 2.07 5.35 -5.74
C PHE A 135 2.37 4.40 -6.90
N LEU A 136 1.39 4.26 -7.81
CA LEU A 136 1.59 3.46 -9.01
C LEU A 136 2.74 4.03 -9.88
N PRO A 137 3.57 3.17 -10.51
CA PRO A 137 4.68 3.61 -11.34
C PRO A 137 4.27 4.58 -12.45
N LYS A 138 5.17 5.52 -12.79
CA LYS A 138 4.99 6.43 -13.93
C LYS A 138 5.24 5.74 -15.27
N ASP A 139 6.11 4.74 -15.31
CA ASP A 139 6.33 3.93 -16.51
C ASP A 139 5.10 3.09 -16.83
N LYS A 140 4.60 3.19 -18.07
CA LYS A 140 3.34 2.55 -18.47
C LYS A 140 3.41 1.03 -18.44
N LYS A 141 4.55 0.44 -18.79
CA LYS A 141 4.71 -1.02 -18.84
C LYS A 141 4.76 -1.58 -17.43
N GLU A 142 5.53 -0.93 -16.56
CA GLU A 142 5.62 -1.29 -15.15
C GLU A 142 4.28 -1.10 -14.42
N ARG A 143 3.62 0.04 -14.63
CA ARG A 143 2.29 0.32 -14.08
C ARG A 143 1.27 -0.76 -14.45
N ARG A 144 1.22 -1.15 -15.73
CA ARG A 144 0.33 -2.22 -16.18
C ARG A 144 0.66 -3.55 -15.52
N ARG A 145 1.95 -3.88 -15.36
CA ARG A 145 2.38 -5.11 -14.66
C ARG A 145 1.88 -5.12 -13.22
N VAL A 146 2.12 -4.03 -12.46
CA VAL A 146 1.67 -3.90 -11.07
C VAL A 146 0.15 -4.04 -10.98
N LEU A 147 -0.60 -3.34 -11.84
CA LEU A 147 -2.06 -3.46 -11.86
C LEU A 147 -2.53 -4.89 -12.14
N GLU A 148 -1.94 -5.59 -13.11
CA GLU A 148 -2.33 -6.97 -13.42
C GLU A 148 -2.04 -7.92 -12.24
N GLU A 149 -0.97 -7.71 -11.49
CA GLU A 149 -0.67 -8.47 -10.27
C GLU A 149 -1.78 -8.33 -9.21
N THR A 150 -2.44 -7.17 -9.15
CA THR A 150 -3.55 -6.93 -8.20
C THR A 150 -4.84 -7.69 -8.55
N LYS A 151 -4.99 -8.19 -9.78
CA LYS A 151 -6.23 -8.85 -10.24
C LYS A 151 -6.65 -10.03 -9.37
N ASN A 152 -5.67 -10.85 -9.00
CA ASN A 152 -5.87 -12.06 -8.19
C ASN A 152 -5.51 -11.87 -6.71
N GLU A 153 -5.18 -10.64 -6.30
CA GLU A 153 -4.90 -10.34 -4.90
C GLU A 153 -6.18 -10.48 -4.07
N THR A 154 -6.10 -11.25 -2.99
CA THR A 154 -7.24 -11.56 -2.09
C THR A 154 -7.22 -10.71 -0.82
N ARG A 155 -6.09 -10.04 -0.54
CA ARG A 155 -5.94 -9.04 0.51
C ARG A 155 -6.50 -7.70 0.04
N THR A 156 -6.83 -6.83 0.99
CA THR A 156 -7.12 -5.43 0.67
C THR A 156 -5.88 -4.77 0.06
N ILE A 157 -6.07 -3.97 -0.98
CA ILE A 157 -4.98 -3.26 -1.67
C ILE A 157 -5.08 -1.78 -1.30
N ILE A 158 -3.96 -1.14 -1.01
CA ILE A 158 -3.89 0.28 -0.70
C ILE A 158 -2.97 0.98 -1.71
N ILE A 159 -3.47 2.03 -2.35
CA ILE A 159 -2.75 2.86 -3.32
C ILE A 159 -2.86 4.32 -2.89
N TYR A 160 -1.78 5.08 -3.00
CA TYR A 160 -1.81 6.55 -2.92
C TYR A 160 -2.04 7.14 -4.30
N GLU A 161 -2.82 8.22 -4.37
CA GLU A 161 -3.13 8.84 -5.65
C GLU A 161 -3.25 10.37 -5.56
N ALA A 162 -2.70 11.03 -6.58
CA ALA A 162 -2.84 12.46 -6.76
C ALA A 162 -4.17 12.79 -7.46
N PRO A 163 -4.79 13.95 -7.17
CA PRO A 163 -6.15 14.24 -7.63
C PRO A 163 -6.24 14.30 -9.16
N HIS A 164 -5.22 14.84 -9.82
CA HIS A 164 -5.16 14.95 -11.29
C HIS A 164 -4.98 13.60 -12.01
N HIS A 165 -4.60 12.54 -11.29
CA HIS A 165 -4.46 11.19 -11.81
C HIS A 165 -5.63 10.28 -11.45
N LEU A 166 -6.43 10.63 -10.44
CA LEU A 166 -7.49 9.80 -9.87
C LEU A 166 -8.41 9.16 -10.90
N ILE A 167 -9.00 9.96 -11.81
CA ILE A 167 -9.96 9.46 -12.81
C ILE A 167 -9.28 8.47 -13.77
N GLY A 168 -8.02 8.74 -14.15
CA GLY A 168 -7.25 7.84 -15.00
C GLY A 168 -6.99 6.50 -14.31
N THR A 169 -6.56 6.54 -13.05
CA THR A 169 -6.33 5.35 -12.23
C THR A 169 -7.59 4.54 -12.00
N LEU A 170 -8.73 5.18 -11.70
CA LEU A 170 -10.01 4.49 -11.54
C LEU A 170 -10.46 3.79 -12.83
N LYS A 171 -10.21 4.37 -14.01
CA LYS A 171 -10.50 3.72 -15.31
C LYS A 171 -9.65 2.47 -15.51
N GLU A 172 -8.35 2.54 -15.26
CA GLU A 172 -7.46 1.39 -15.37
C GLU A 172 -7.80 0.30 -14.35
N LEU A 173 -8.12 0.68 -13.11
CA LEU A 173 -8.59 -0.26 -12.09
C LEU A 173 -9.90 -0.92 -12.50
N LYS A 174 -10.83 -0.21 -13.13
CA LYS A 174 -12.07 -0.79 -13.68
C LYS A 174 -11.78 -1.82 -14.77
N GLU A 175 -10.83 -1.53 -15.66
CA GLU A 175 -10.43 -2.45 -16.72
C GLU A 175 -9.83 -3.74 -16.17
N VAL A 176 -9.03 -3.65 -15.10
CA VAL A 176 -8.30 -4.80 -14.56
C VAL A 176 -9.09 -5.57 -13.51
N LEU A 177 -9.80 -4.88 -12.62
CA LEU A 177 -10.48 -5.45 -11.44
C LEU A 177 -11.99 -5.59 -11.60
N GLY A 178 -12.56 -4.99 -12.64
CA GLY A 178 -14.00 -4.92 -12.85
C GLY A 178 -14.67 -3.76 -12.10
N ALA A 179 -15.85 -3.35 -12.59
CA ALA A 179 -16.58 -2.21 -12.04
C ALA A 179 -17.14 -2.47 -10.63
N ASP A 180 -17.46 -3.72 -10.31
CA ASP A 180 -18.13 -4.09 -9.05
C ASP A 180 -17.17 -4.27 -7.88
N ARG A 181 -15.85 -4.19 -8.11
CA ARG A 181 -14.89 -4.32 -7.02
C ARG A 181 -15.09 -3.19 -6.02
N GLY A 182 -15.25 -3.55 -4.75
CA GLY A 182 -15.41 -2.59 -3.67
C GLY A 182 -14.16 -1.72 -3.50
N ILE A 183 -14.36 -0.43 -3.24
CA ILE A 183 -13.29 0.54 -2.99
C ILE A 183 -13.76 1.56 -1.94
N THR A 184 -12.84 2.05 -1.14
CA THR A 184 -13.05 3.23 -0.30
C THR A 184 -12.04 4.31 -0.70
N LEU A 185 -12.53 5.48 -1.14
CA LEU A 185 -11.69 6.64 -1.37
C LEU A 185 -11.60 7.45 -0.07
N CYS A 186 -10.41 7.54 0.49
CA CYS A 186 -10.10 8.38 1.63
C CYS A 186 -9.39 9.63 1.12
N ARG A 187 -9.98 10.81 1.32
CA ARG A 187 -9.48 12.07 0.79
C ARG A 187 -9.14 13.03 1.93
N GLU A 188 -8.01 13.73 1.82
CA GLU A 188 -7.63 14.78 2.75
C GLU A 188 -7.64 14.32 4.23
N LEU A 189 -7.09 13.11 4.47
CA LEU A 189 -7.04 12.50 5.80
C LEU A 189 -6.47 13.46 6.84
N THR A 190 -7.12 13.54 8.00
CA THR A 190 -6.84 14.42 9.14
C THR A 190 -7.04 15.92 8.88
N LYS A 191 -7.25 16.35 7.63
CA LYS A 191 -7.43 17.77 7.28
C LYS A 191 -8.89 18.19 7.43
N LYS A 192 -9.15 19.51 7.33
CA LYS A 192 -10.49 20.11 7.46
C LYS A 192 -11.55 19.51 6.52
N HIS A 193 -11.15 19.02 5.35
CA HIS A 193 -12.03 18.48 4.31
C HIS A 193 -11.91 16.97 4.14
N GLU A 194 -11.59 16.25 5.23
CA GLU A 194 -11.54 14.79 5.28
C GLU A 194 -12.86 14.19 4.76
N GLU A 195 -12.77 13.34 3.75
CA GLU A 195 -13.90 12.62 3.18
C GLU A 195 -13.57 11.14 3.05
N LYS A 196 -14.58 10.29 3.31
CA LYS A 196 -14.53 8.86 3.02
C LYS A 196 -15.71 8.42 2.17
N GLU A 197 -15.43 7.77 1.05
CA GLU A 197 -16.46 7.31 0.12
C GLU A 197 -16.29 5.81 -0.12
N LYS A 198 -17.12 5.00 0.54
CA LYS A 198 -17.15 3.54 0.33
C LYS A 198 -18.17 3.21 -0.76
N THR A 199 -17.72 2.65 -1.86
CA THR A 199 -18.49 2.39 -3.08
C THR A 199 -17.86 1.23 -3.88
N THR A 200 -18.22 1.06 -5.14
CA THR A 200 -17.52 0.22 -6.12
C THR A 200 -16.65 1.08 -7.04
N ILE A 201 -15.70 0.49 -7.77
CA ILE A 201 -14.89 1.26 -8.74
C ILE A 201 -15.79 1.95 -9.78
N GLY A 202 -16.85 1.28 -10.23
CA GLY A 202 -17.86 1.86 -11.10
C GLY A 202 -18.56 3.07 -10.47
N GLY A 203 -19.06 2.93 -9.24
CA GLY A 203 -19.70 4.03 -8.53
C GLY A 203 -18.76 5.20 -8.24
N ALA A 204 -17.48 4.92 -7.97
CA ALA A 204 -16.46 5.97 -7.82
C ALA A 204 -16.29 6.77 -9.11
N LEU A 205 -16.23 6.12 -10.27
CA LEU A 205 -16.13 6.81 -11.56
C LEU A 205 -17.34 7.71 -11.83
N GLU A 206 -18.55 7.21 -11.55
CA GLU A 206 -19.80 7.99 -11.68
C GLU A 206 -19.77 9.25 -10.80
N SER A 207 -19.31 9.14 -9.54
CA SER A 207 -19.15 10.29 -8.64
C SER A 207 -18.24 11.39 -9.23
N TYR A 208 -17.19 11.02 -9.95
CA TYR A 208 -16.23 11.96 -10.56
C TYR A 208 -16.59 12.40 -11.99
N GLU A 209 -17.75 12.02 -12.53
CA GLU A 209 -18.26 12.62 -13.77
C GLU A 209 -18.70 14.07 -13.56
N THR A 210 -19.15 14.39 -12.33
CA THR A 210 -19.69 15.72 -11.96
C THR A 210 -18.89 16.42 -10.86
N LYS A 211 -17.96 15.70 -10.21
CA LYS A 211 -17.08 16.21 -9.15
C LYS A 211 -15.65 16.33 -9.66
N GLU A 212 -15.02 17.48 -9.44
CA GLU A 212 -13.58 17.63 -9.69
C GLU A 212 -12.77 16.99 -8.54
N PRO A 213 -11.83 16.08 -8.82
CA PRO A 213 -10.91 15.56 -7.81
C PRO A 213 -10.05 16.68 -7.20
N ARG A 214 -9.93 16.72 -5.87
CA ARG A 214 -9.12 17.71 -5.15
C ARG A 214 -8.44 17.10 -3.93
N GLY A 215 -7.32 17.66 -3.51
CA GLY A 215 -6.56 17.17 -2.35
C GLY A 215 -5.91 15.81 -2.63
N GLU A 216 -5.46 15.14 -1.56
CA GLU A 216 -4.74 13.87 -1.66
C GLU A 216 -5.67 12.69 -1.39
N TYR A 217 -5.43 11.57 -2.09
CA TYR A 217 -6.24 10.36 -1.97
C TYR A 217 -5.44 9.15 -1.51
N VAL A 218 -6.06 8.35 -0.65
CA VAL A 218 -5.71 6.96 -0.39
C VAL A 218 -6.86 6.08 -0.85
N LEU A 219 -6.59 5.21 -1.82
CA LEU A 219 -7.56 4.26 -2.36
C LEU A 219 -7.41 2.94 -1.61
N VAL A 220 -8.48 2.50 -0.94
CA VAL A 220 -8.52 1.22 -0.21
C VAL A 220 -9.44 0.26 -0.95
N ILE A 221 -8.86 -0.64 -1.72
CA ILE A 221 -9.56 -1.52 -2.66
C ILE A 221 -9.76 -2.88 -2.02
N ALA A 222 -10.95 -3.45 -2.17
CA ALA A 222 -11.25 -4.79 -1.73
C ALA A 222 -10.37 -5.80 -2.48
N GLY A 223 -9.88 -6.81 -1.76
CA GLY A 223 -9.32 -8.00 -2.40
C GLY A 223 -10.39 -8.79 -3.13
N LYS A 224 -9.98 -9.64 -4.05
CA LYS A 224 -10.83 -10.63 -4.70
C LYS A 224 -11.46 -11.55 -3.66
N SER A 225 -12.78 -11.69 -3.69
CA SER A 225 -13.49 -12.50 -2.71
C SER A 225 -13.20 -13.99 -2.93
N LYS A 226 -13.32 -14.78 -1.86
CA LYS A 226 -13.24 -16.24 -1.98
C LYS A 226 -14.34 -16.81 -2.87
N ALA A 227 -15.50 -16.17 -2.90
CA ALA A 227 -16.61 -16.59 -3.75
C ALA A 227 -16.21 -16.45 -5.22
N GLU A 228 -15.71 -15.28 -5.64
CA GLU A 228 -15.20 -15.06 -7.00
C GLU A 228 -14.10 -16.05 -7.37
N VAL A 229 -13.14 -16.32 -6.48
CA VAL A 229 -12.08 -17.31 -6.73
C VAL A 229 -12.65 -18.71 -6.95
N ILE A 230 -13.67 -19.11 -6.18
CA ILE A 230 -14.32 -20.41 -6.32
C ILE A 230 -15.14 -20.48 -7.61
N GLU A 231 -15.87 -19.40 -7.95
CA GLU A 231 -16.68 -19.33 -9.17
C GLU A 231 -15.82 -19.39 -10.43
N GLU A 232 -14.73 -18.63 -10.49
CA GLU A 232 -13.80 -18.71 -11.63
C GLU A 232 -13.13 -20.08 -11.76
N ALA A 233 -12.75 -20.69 -10.63
CA ALA A 233 -12.20 -22.04 -10.65
C ALA A 233 -13.20 -23.07 -11.18
N ARG A 234 -14.50 -22.88 -10.92
CA ARG A 234 -15.57 -23.73 -11.47
C ARG A 234 -15.79 -23.46 -12.96
N ALA A 235 -15.86 -22.19 -13.35
CA ALA A 235 -16.06 -21.75 -14.72
C ALA A 235 -14.99 -22.30 -15.68
N ALA A 236 -13.75 -22.48 -15.20
CA ALA A 236 -12.66 -23.10 -15.96
C ALA A 236 -12.97 -24.52 -16.49
N PHE A 237 -13.97 -25.19 -15.90
CA PHE A 237 -14.40 -26.53 -16.30
C PHE A 237 -15.81 -26.55 -16.89
N GLU A 238 -16.52 -25.41 -16.98
CA GLU A 238 -17.90 -25.35 -17.48
C GLU A 238 -18.01 -25.74 -18.96
N ASP A 239 -17.04 -25.33 -19.79
CA ASP A 239 -17.02 -25.62 -21.23
C ASP A 239 -16.61 -27.06 -21.57
N MET A 240 -16.06 -27.81 -20.61
CA MET A 240 -15.79 -29.23 -20.79
C MET A 240 -17.02 -30.04 -20.42
N THR A 241 -17.26 -31.13 -21.14
CA THR A 241 -18.21 -32.15 -20.69
C THR A 241 -17.70 -32.86 -19.43
N ILE A 242 -18.56 -33.62 -18.76
CA ILE A 242 -18.14 -34.38 -17.58
C ILE A 242 -17.21 -35.52 -18.01
N GLU A 243 -17.46 -36.10 -19.17
CA GLU A 243 -16.66 -37.14 -19.82
C GLU A 243 -15.25 -36.64 -20.14
N GLU A 244 -15.12 -35.50 -20.82
CA GLU A 244 -13.80 -34.93 -21.15
C GLU A 244 -13.01 -34.57 -19.89
N HIS A 245 -13.68 -34.04 -18.87
CA HIS A 245 -13.04 -33.72 -17.59
C HIS A 245 -12.59 -35.00 -16.85
N MET A 246 -13.39 -36.07 -16.92
CA MET A 246 -13.01 -37.38 -16.38
C MET A 246 -11.79 -37.94 -17.12
N ASP A 247 -11.79 -37.91 -18.45
CA ASP A 247 -10.70 -38.42 -19.29
C ASP A 247 -9.40 -37.66 -19.05
N MET A 248 -9.46 -36.35 -18.82
CA MET A 248 -8.30 -35.55 -18.41
C MET A 248 -7.63 -36.15 -17.16
N TYR A 249 -8.38 -36.43 -16.10
CA TYR A 249 -7.81 -37.00 -14.86
C TYR A 249 -7.37 -38.46 -15.01
N LEU A 250 -8.11 -39.26 -15.77
CA LEU A 250 -7.73 -40.65 -16.06
C LEU A 250 -6.41 -40.70 -16.85
N SER A 251 -6.22 -39.78 -17.81
CA SER A 251 -4.98 -39.68 -18.60
C SER A 251 -3.75 -39.28 -17.75
N GLN A 252 -3.97 -38.63 -16.61
CA GLN A 252 -2.94 -38.29 -15.62
C GLN A 252 -2.64 -39.45 -14.65
N GLY A 253 -3.28 -40.61 -14.84
CA GLY A 253 -3.06 -41.82 -14.04
C GLY A 253 -3.90 -41.91 -12.77
N MET A 254 -4.89 -41.03 -12.57
CA MET A 254 -5.86 -41.18 -11.46
C MET A 254 -6.77 -42.37 -11.72
N ASP A 255 -7.16 -43.08 -10.66
CA ASP A 255 -8.20 -44.10 -10.78
C ASP A 255 -9.59 -43.46 -11.00
N LYS A 256 -10.55 -44.23 -11.53
CA LYS A 256 -11.90 -43.72 -11.83
C LYS A 256 -12.61 -43.15 -10.59
N LYS A 257 -12.36 -43.69 -9.40
CA LYS A 257 -12.99 -43.25 -8.15
C LYS A 257 -12.43 -41.92 -7.68
N GLU A 258 -11.12 -41.72 -7.82
CA GLU A 258 -10.39 -40.50 -7.52
C GLU A 258 -10.72 -39.39 -8.53
N ALA A 259 -10.70 -39.71 -9.83
CA ALA A 259 -11.10 -38.80 -10.90
C ALA A 259 -12.53 -38.25 -10.67
N MET A 260 -13.51 -39.12 -10.38
CA MET A 260 -14.88 -38.67 -10.06
C MET A 260 -14.94 -37.74 -8.84
N LYS A 261 -14.05 -37.91 -7.85
CA LYS A 261 -14.00 -37.05 -6.67
C LYS A 261 -13.37 -35.68 -6.98
N ALA A 262 -12.32 -35.68 -7.82
CA ALA A 262 -11.68 -34.46 -8.30
C ALA A 262 -12.65 -33.63 -9.16
N VAL A 263 -13.25 -34.22 -10.19
CA VAL A 263 -14.26 -33.56 -11.06
C VAL A 263 -15.41 -32.97 -10.24
N ALA A 264 -15.95 -33.72 -9.28
CA ALA A 264 -17.02 -33.24 -8.40
C ALA A 264 -16.58 -32.01 -7.58
N LYS A 265 -15.36 -32.04 -7.03
CA LYS A 265 -14.80 -30.93 -6.25
C LYS A 265 -14.60 -29.68 -7.12
N ASP A 266 -14.02 -29.84 -8.30
CA ASP A 266 -13.68 -28.73 -9.20
C ASP A 266 -14.94 -28.06 -9.76
N ARG A 267 -15.97 -28.87 -10.08
CA ARG A 267 -17.29 -28.38 -10.52
C ARG A 267 -18.19 -27.95 -9.36
N GLY A 268 -17.79 -28.19 -8.11
CA GLY A 268 -18.58 -27.84 -6.92
C GLY A 268 -19.90 -28.63 -6.76
N VAL A 269 -20.00 -29.83 -7.35
CA VAL A 269 -21.18 -30.72 -7.29
C VAL A 269 -20.90 -31.98 -6.48
N SER A 270 -21.91 -32.81 -6.21
CA SER A 270 -21.68 -34.06 -5.51
C SER A 270 -21.09 -35.12 -6.44
N LYS A 271 -20.32 -36.06 -5.87
CA LYS A 271 -19.82 -37.23 -6.62
C LYS A 271 -20.96 -38.07 -7.22
N ARG A 272 -22.13 -38.07 -6.58
CA ARG A 272 -23.32 -38.78 -7.08
C ARG A 272 -23.85 -38.14 -8.36
N ASP A 273 -23.79 -36.82 -8.47
CA ASP A 273 -24.22 -36.09 -9.67
C ASP A 273 -23.30 -36.42 -10.85
N ILE A 274 -21.98 -36.48 -10.62
CA ILE A 274 -21.00 -36.94 -11.62
C ILE A 274 -21.28 -38.38 -12.05
N TYR A 275 -21.52 -39.28 -11.09
CA TYR A 275 -21.84 -40.68 -11.41
C TYR A 275 -23.11 -40.81 -12.26
N ASN A 276 -24.16 -40.07 -11.90
CA ASN A 276 -25.44 -40.11 -12.63
C ASN A 276 -25.33 -39.52 -14.04
N ALA A 277 -24.45 -38.53 -14.25
CA ALA A 277 -24.25 -37.94 -15.55
C ALA A 277 -23.46 -38.83 -16.52
N LEU A 278 -22.69 -39.80 -15.99
CA LEU A 278 -21.85 -40.73 -16.76
C LEU A 278 -22.52 -42.08 -17.04
N LEU A 279 -23.81 -42.23 -16.71
CA LEU A 279 -24.64 -43.42 -16.96
C LEU A 279 -25.35 -43.31 -18.30
#